data_AF-A0A6P6N0S0-F1
#
_entry.id   AF-A0A6P6N0S0-F1
#
_cell.length_a   1.000
_cell.length_b   1.000
_cell.length_c   1.000
_cell.angle_alpha   90.00
_cell.angle_beta   90.00
_cell.angle_gamma   90.00
#
_symmetry.space_group_name_H-M   'P 1'
#
loop_
_entity.id
_entity.type
_entity.pdbx_description
1 polymer ?
#
loop_
_entity_poly.entity_id
_entity_poly.type
_entity_poly.pdbx_seq_one_letter_code
_entity_poly.pdbx_strand_id
1 'polypeptide(L)'
;MRHMYLSLVLLLALTENILMNTVCRSGEKMRRGKCEDENECEIQPSICERNAACFNTAGSYFCQCHEGFTPPSPHNFTPADGIVCQDINECLVGSDDCGPNTTCNNTVGGYNCTCAHCKKFL
;
A
#
# COMPACT_ATOMS: atom_id res chain seq x y z
N MET A 1 -9.68 -60.49 -19.50
CA MET A 1 -10.42 -59.32 -18.96
C MET A 1 -9.52 -58.29 -18.25
N ARG A 2 -8.56 -58.68 -17.39
CA ARG A 2 -7.65 -57.72 -16.70
C ARG A 2 -6.64 -56.97 -17.60
N HIS A 3 -6.23 -57.54 -18.74
CA HIS A 3 -5.24 -56.89 -19.63
C HIS A 3 -5.82 -55.79 -20.54
N MET A 4 -7.13 -55.75 -20.76
CA MET A 4 -7.77 -54.66 -21.53
C MET A 4 -7.91 -53.37 -20.71
N TYR A 5 -8.12 -53.51 -19.39
CA TYR A 5 -8.22 -52.37 -18.47
C TYR A 5 -6.89 -51.63 -18.30
N LEU A 6 -5.76 -52.35 -18.33
CA LEU A 6 -4.44 -51.74 -18.17
C LEU A 6 -4.05 -50.84 -19.36
N SER A 7 -4.52 -51.17 -20.57
CA SER A 7 -4.32 -50.35 -21.78
C SER A 7 -5.17 -49.08 -21.79
N LEU A 8 -6.41 -49.15 -21.25
CA LEU A 8 -7.29 -47.98 -21.11
C LEU A 8 -6.79 -47.02 -20.03
N VAL A 9 -6.24 -47.54 -18.92
CA VAL A 9 -5.63 -46.74 -17.85
C VAL A 9 -4.38 -45.99 -18.35
N LEU A 10 -3.61 -46.58 -19.27
CA LEU A 10 -2.44 -45.93 -19.88
C LEU A 10 -2.85 -44.82 -20.88
N LEU A 11 -3.96 -44.99 -21.60
CA LEU A 11 -4.53 -43.96 -22.48
C LEU A 11 -5.12 -42.78 -21.69
N LEU A 12 -5.69 -43.03 -20.51
CA LEU A 12 -6.12 -41.96 -19.59
C LEU A 12 -4.93 -41.22 -18.96
N ALA A 13 -3.83 -41.92 -18.67
CA ALA A 13 -2.59 -41.30 -18.19
C ALA A 13 -1.89 -40.38 -19.21
N LEU A 14 -2.21 -40.49 -20.51
CA LEU A 14 -1.77 -39.54 -21.55
C LEU A 14 -2.69 -38.31 -21.66
N THR A 15 -3.88 -38.34 -21.04
CA THR A 15 -4.81 -37.21 -20.98
C THR A 15 -4.73 -36.41 -19.68
N GLU A 16 -4.03 -36.91 -18.65
CA GLU A 16 -3.79 -36.19 -17.40
C GLU A 16 -2.64 -35.16 -17.48
N ASN A 17 -2.42 -34.58 -18.66
CA ASN A 17 -1.31 -33.65 -18.91
C ASN A 17 -1.75 -32.22 -19.29
N ILE A 18 -2.98 -31.81 -18.96
CA ILE A 18 -3.43 -30.41 -19.16
C ILE A 18 -4.37 -29.96 -18.03
N LEU A 19 -3.88 -29.95 -16.79
CA LEU A 19 -4.19 -28.87 -15.83
C LEU A 19 -3.14 -28.89 -14.71
N MET A 20 -1.86 -28.81 -15.08
CA MET A 20 -0.86 -28.29 -14.14
C MET A 20 -1.39 -26.92 -13.73
N ASN A 21 -1.91 -26.89 -12.51
CA ASN A 21 -2.64 -25.84 -11.84
C ASN A 21 -1.83 -24.55 -11.85
N THR A 22 -1.80 -23.84 -12.98
CA THR A 22 -1.00 -22.62 -13.13
C THR A 22 -1.79 -21.46 -12.56
N VAL A 23 -2.20 -21.62 -11.31
CA VAL A 23 -2.85 -20.59 -10.52
C VAL A 23 -1.73 -19.74 -9.96
N CYS A 24 -1.73 -18.46 -10.34
CA CYS A 24 -0.80 -17.50 -9.79
C CYS A 24 -1.07 -17.28 -8.31
N ARG A 25 -0.05 -16.79 -7.59
CA ARG A 25 -0.22 -16.44 -6.18
C ARG A 25 -1.14 -15.22 -6.09
N SER A 26 -1.63 -14.93 -4.87
CA SER A 26 -2.39 -13.71 -4.64
C SER A 26 -1.57 -12.49 -5.07
N GLY A 27 -2.23 -11.51 -5.72
CA GLY A 27 -1.59 -10.30 -6.27
C GLY A 27 -0.85 -10.49 -7.59
N GLU A 28 -0.88 -11.68 -8.20
CA GLU A 28 -0.25 -11.94 -9.50
C GLU A 28 -1.30 -12.27 -10.59
N LYS A 29 -0.99 -11.96 -11.86
CA LYS A 29 -1.78 -12.33 -13.03
C LYS A 29 -1.00 -13.17 -14.02
N MET A 30 -1.69 -14.13 -14.62
CA MET A 30 -1.13 -14.95 -15.70
C MET A 30 -1.00 -14.12 -16.99
N ARG A 31 0.24 -13.88 -17.43
CA ARG A 31 0.55 -13.15 -18.67
C ARG A 31 1.62 -13.92 -19.46
N ARG A 32 1.28 -14.33 -20.69
CA ARG A 32 2.18 -15.10 -21.58
C ARG A 32 2.76 -16.37 -20.95
N GLY A 33 1.96 -17.10 -20.17
CA GLY A 33 2.38 -18.38 -19.56
C GLY A 33 3.27 -18.24 -18.33
N LYS A 34 3.40 -17.03 -17.76
CA LYS A 34 4.06 -16.79 -16.47
C LYS A 34 3.18 -15.92 -15.58
N CYS A 35 3.37 -16.03 -14.28
CA CYS A 35 2.76 -15.12 -13.33
C CYS A 35 3.60 -13.84 -13.27
N GLU A 36 2.94 -12.72 -13.54
CA GLU A 36 3.50 -11.38 -13.38
C GLU A 36 2.77 -10.69 -12.24
N ASP A 37 3.51 -9.93 -11.46
CA ASP A 37 2.98 -9.05 -10.44
C ASP A 37 1.96 -8.06 -11.03
N GLU A 38 0.86 -7.85 -10.32
CA GLU A 38 -0.14 -6.87 -10.69
C GLU A 38 0.14 -5.56 -9.94
N ASN A 39 0.58 -4.51 -10.65
CA ASN A 39 0.80 -3.22 -10.00
C ASN A 39 -0.54 -2.54 -9.68
N GLU A 40 -1.02 -2.71 -8.44
CA GLU A 40 -2.31 -2.16 -8.03
C GLU A 40 -2.32 -0.62 -8.01
N CYS A 41 -1.16 0.01 -7.82
CA CYS A 41 -1.01 1.47 -7.86
C CYS A 41 -1.22 2.05 -9.28
N GLU A 42 -0.90 1.29 -10.32
CA GLU A 42 -1.16 1.70 -11.72
C GLU A 42 -2.60 1.42 -12.15
N ILE A 43 -3.19 0.34 -11.62
CA ILE A 43 -4.55 -0.09 -11.98
C ILE A 43 -5.59 0.80 -11.32
N GLN A 44 -5.37 1.14 -10.04
CA GLN A 44 -6.25 2.01 -9.29
C GLN A 44 -5.41 3.09 -8.58
N PRO A 45 -5.17 4.25 -9.23
CA PRO A 45 -4.36 5.32 -8.66
C PRO A 45 -4.88 5.87 -7.31
N SER A 46 -6.18 5.73 -7.07
CA SER A 46 -6.85 6.14 -5.81
C SER A 46 -7.14 4.96 -4.89
N ILE A 47 -6.34 3.88 -4.97
CA ILE A 47 -6.53 2.69 -4.14
C ILE A 47 -6.24 2.99 -2.67
N CYS A 48 -5.27 3.87 -2.40
CA CYS A 48 -5.00 4.37 -1.07
C CYS A 48 -5.97 5.50 -0.71
N GLU A 49 -6.37 5.55 0.56
CA GLU A 49 -7.20 6.60 1.15
C GLU A 49 -6.55 8.00 1.00
N ARG A 50 -7.33 9.05 1.28
CA ARG A 50 -6.84 10.44 1.21
C ARG A 50 -5.56 10.62 2.05
N ASN A 51 -4.62 11.42 1.50
CA ASN A 51 -3.32 11.75 2.12
C ASN A 51 -2.40 10.55 2.29
N ALA A 52 -2.48 9.57 1.39
CA ALA A 52 -1.57 8.43 1.33
C ALA A 52 -1.07 8.18 -0.10
N ALA A 53 0.18 7.73 -0.19
CA ALA A 53 0.82 7.28 -1.41
C ALA A 53 0.79 5.75 -1.49
N CYS A 54 0.59 5.23 -2.70
CA CYS A 54 0.60 3.79 -2.98
C CYS A 54 2.01 3.33 -3.39
N PHE A 55 2.42 2.17 -2.86
CA PHE A 55 3.67 1.50 -3.18
C PHE A 55 3.39 0.06 -3.57
N ASN A 56 3.77 -0.30 -4.79
CA ASN A 56 3.64 -1.65 -5.30
C ASN A 56 4.70 -2.58 -4.73
N THR A 57 4.35 -3.83 -4.47
CA THR A 57 5.26 -4.89 -4.01
C THR A 57 4.94 -6.21 -4.72
N ALA A 58 5.87 -7.16 -4.74
CA ALA A 58 5.58 -8.44 -5.40
C ALA A 58 4.44 -9.20 -4.69
N GLY A 59 3.31 -9.36 -5.36
CA GLY A 59 2.11 -10.05 -4.89
C GLY A 59 1.21 -9.21 -3.98
N SER A 60 1.47 -7.91 -3.81
CA SER A 60 0.67 -7.01 -2.98
C SER A 60 1.04 -5.54 -3.17
N TYR A 61 0.47 -4.67 -2.36
CA TYR A 61 0.82 -3.26 -2.28
C TYR A 61 0.63 -2.78 -0.85
N PHE A 62 1.15 -1.59 -0.57
CA PHE A 62 0.84 -0.91 0.66
C PHE A 62 0.68 0.59 0.44
N CYS A 63 -0.02 1.21 1.36
CA CYS A 63 -0.25 2.62 1.46
C CYS A 63 0.60 3.19 2.61
N GLN A 64 1.16 4.37 2.37
CA GLN A 64 1.90 5.13 3.36
C GLN A 64 1.34 6.55 3.40
N CYS A 65 1.07 7.06 4.60
CA CYS A 65 0.61 8.45 4.74
C CYS A 65 1.65 9.44 4.19
N HIS A 66 1.16 10.51 3.59
CA HIS A 66 1.98 11.64 3.17
C HIS A 66 2.64 12.31 4.38
N GLU A 67 3.69 13.08 4.13
CA GLU A 67 4.32 13.92 5.15
C GLU A 67 3.29 14.84 5.83
N GLY A 68 3.41 15.01 7.15
CA GLY A 68 2.42 15.70 7.98
C GLY A 68 1.20 14.85 8.38
N PHE A 69 1.15 13.56 8.00
CA PHE A 69 0.08 12.65 8.37
C PHE A 69 0.61 11.34 8.96
N THR A 70 -0.17 10.74 9.86
CA THR A 70 0.13 9.44 10.48
C THR A 70 -1.07 8.49 10.40
N PRO A 71 -0.85 7.19 10.18
CA PRO A 71 -1.88 6.19 10.42
C PRO A 71 -2.16 6.04 11.93
N PRO A 72 -3.33 5.49 12.32
CA PRO A 72 -3.65 5.19 13.73
C PRO A 72 -2.75 4.12 14.38
N SER A 73 -2.06 3.32 13.57
CA SER A 73 -1.13 2.27 13.99
C SER A 73 0.17 2.42 13.22
N PRO A 74 1.35 2.24 13.85
CA PRO A 74 2.64 2.60 13.26
C PRO A 74 3.11 1.61 12.19
N HIS A 75 2.40 1.47 11.07
CA HIS A 75 2.78 0.61 9.95
C HIS A 75 2.20 1.10 8.62
N ASN A 76 2.81 0.66 7.53
CA ASN A 76 2.18 0.68 6.21
C ASN A 76 0.88 -0.13 6.27
N PHE A 77 -0.15 0.32 5.57
CA PHE A 77 -1.48 -0.27 5.63
C PHE A 77 -1.99 -0.61 4.23
N THR A 78 -3.00 -1.44 4.16
CA THR A 78 -3.78 -1.67 2.94
C THR A 78 -5.15 -1.03 3.10
N PRO A 79 -5.89 -0.75 2.01
CA PRO A 79 -7.26 -0.24 2.10
C PRO A 79 -8.21 -1.19 2.84
N ALA A 80 -7.91 -2.49 2.84
CA ALA A 80 -8.67 -3.49 3.60
C ALA A 80 -8.62 -3.27 5.11
N ASP A 81 -7.59 -2.56 5.61
CA ASP A 81 -7.48 -2.21 7.03
C ASP A 81 -8.42 -1.05 7.43
N GLY A 82 -9.06 -0.37 6.47
CA GLY A 82 -9.96 0.75 6.74
C GLY A 82 -9.27 1.95 7.41
N ILE A 83 -7.94 2.04 7.26
CA ILE A 83 -7.11 3.06 7.88
C ILE A 83 -7.17 4.35 7.07
N VAL A 84 -7.41 5.46 7.77
CA VAL A 84 -7.38 6.82 7.22
C VAL A 84 -6.23 7.59 7.87
N CYS A 85 -5.42 8.24 7.05
CA CYS A 85 -4.32 9.09 7.49
C CYS A 85 -4.85 10.31 8.25
N GLN A 86 -4.35 10.50 9.47
CA GLN A 86 -4.72 11.61 10.35
C GLN A 86 -3.62 12.65 10.36
N ASP A 87 -4.03 13.92 10.40
CA ASP A 87 -3.14 15.06 10.53
C ASP A 87 -2.26 14.92 11.79
N ILE A 88 -0.95 15.08 11.63
CA ILE A 88 -0.04 15.15 12.77
C ILE A 88 -0.17 16.55 13.34
N ASN A 89 -0.45 16.65 14.64
CA ASN A 89 -0.39 17.95 15.29
C ASN A 89 1.04 18.24 15.74
N GLU A 90 1.84 18.89 14.89
CA GLU A 90 3.26 19.14 15.19
C GLU A 90 3.42 20.01 16.44
N CYS A 91 2.46 20.89 16.73
CA CYS A 91 2.48 21.71 17.95
C CYS A 91 2.36 20.89 19.25
N LEU A 92 1.84 19.66 19.19
CA LEU A 92 1.77 18.74 20.33
C LEU A 92 2.93 17.74 20.37
N VAL A 93 3.51 17.41 19.22
CA VAL A 93 4.57 16.40 19.09
C VAL A 93 5.97 17.00 19.23
N GLY A 94 6.18 18.22 18.72
CA GLY A 94 7.47 18.89 18.66
C GLY A 94 7.34 20.40 18.90
N SER A 95 6.86 20.80 20.08
CA SER A 95 6.64 22.22 20.43
C SER A 95 7.89 23.12 20.32
N ASP A 96 9.09 22.53 20.18
CA ASP A 96 10.37 23.22 20.05
C ASP A 96 10.75 23.57 18.59
N ASP A 97 10.01 23.07 17.59
CA ASP A 97 10.28 23.39 16.17
C ASP A 97 10.00 24.86 15.83
N CYS A 98 9.18 25.51 16.66
CA CYS A 98 8.93 26.93 16.61
C CYS A 98 9.93 27.67 17.53
N GLY A 99 10.71 28.61 16.97
CA GLY A 99 11.73 29.36 17.72
C GLY A 99 11.18 30.17 18.91
N PRO A 100 12.06 30.76 19.75
CA PRO A 100 11.63 31.49 20.94
C PRO A 100 10.71 32.68 20.59
N ASN A 101 9.73 32.96 21.47
CA ASN A 101 8.71 34.00 21.30
C ASN A 101 7.79 33.81 20.09
N THR A 102 7.62 32.58 19.62
CA THR A 102 6.66 32.24 18.57
C THR A 102 5.54 31.36 19.11
N THR A 103 4.38 31.43 18.46
CA THR A 103 3.21 30.60 18.71
C THR A 103 3.03 29.64 17.54
N CYS A 104 3.05 28.35 17.85
CA CYS A 104 2.74 27.29 16.89
C CYS A 104 1.25 27.24 16.60
N ASN A 105 0.87 27.20 15.32
CA ASN A 105 -0.49 26.97 14.85
C ASN A 105 -0.49 25.74 13.94
N ASN A 106 -1.20 24.70 14.36
CA ASN A 106 -1.38 23.50 13.55
C ASN A 106 -2.21 23.80 12.30
N THR A 107 -1.85 23.18 11.19
CA THR A 107 -2.57 23.26 9.91
C THR A 107 -2.70 21.86 9.30
N VAL A 108 -3.56 21.68 8.30
CA VAL A 108 -3.69 20.37 7.66
C VAL A 108 -2.43 20.06 6.85
N GLY A 109 -1.71 19.02 7.25
CA GLY A 109 -0.46 18.56 6.65
C GLY A 109 0.79 19.32 7.07
N GLY A 110 0.74 20.08 8.17
CA GLY A 110 1.90 20.84 8.65
C GLY A 110 1.54 21.89 9.71
N TYR A 111 2.45 22.82 9.99
CA TYR A 111 2.24 23.86 11.00
C TYR A 111 2.84 25.20 10.57
N ASN A 112 2.38 26.28 11.20
CA ASN A 112 2.92 27.62 11.03
C ASN A 112 3.34 28.21 12.38
N CYS A 113 4.54 28.78 12.44
CA CYS A 113 4.98 29.56 13.60
C CYS A 113 4.71 31.04 13.36
N THR A 114 3.91 31.66 14.22
CA THR A 114 3.62 33.09 14.18
C THR A 114 4.35 33.80 15.30
N CYS A 115 4.89 34.99 15.03
CA CYS A 115 5.60 35.76 16.04
C CYS A 115 4.86 37.05 16.32
N ALA A 116 4.28 37.18 17.52
CA ALA A 116 3.53 38.36 17.91
C ALA A 116 4.40 39.63 18.01
N HIS A 117 5.73 39.48 18.21
CA HIS A 117 6.66 40.58 18.44
C HIS A 117 7.93 40.58 17.58
N CYS A 118 7.97 39.80 16.49
CA CYS A 118 9.12 39.82 15.58
C CYS A 118 9.02 41.08 14.71
N LYS A 119 9.73 42.13 15.09
CA LYS A 119 9.87 43.31 14.24
C LYS A 119 10.51 42.88 12.93
N LYS A 120 9.76 42.99 11.82
CA LYS A 120 10.35 43.07 10.47
C LYS A 120 11.23 44.32 10.46
N PHE A 121 12.53 44.14 10.58
CA PHE A 121 13.48 45.19 10.26
C PHE A 121 13.33 45.45 8.75
N LEU A 122 12.72 46.59 8.41
CA LEU A 122 12.81 47.23 7.10
C LEU A 122 14.03 48.16 7.11
#